data_AF-W2TTY8-F1
#
_entry.id   AF-W2TTY8-F1
#
_cell.length_a   1.000
_cell.length_b   1.000
_cell.length_c   1.000
_cell.angle_alpha   90.00
_cell.angle_beta   90.00
_cell.angle_gamma   90.00
#
_symmetry.space_group_name_H-M   'P 1'
#
loop_
_entity.id
_entity.type
_entity.pdbx_description
1 polymer ?
#
loop_
_entity_poly.entity_id
_entity_poly.type
_entity_poly.pdbx_seq_one_letter_code
_entity_poly.pdbx_strand_id
1 'polypeptide(L)'
;MSLLFRAALQGASGFSCRFYAAQNSVNLFKAKVLNVVKAPIRKFGIDISGMDDRQRRRVGYWLFLCAGMCYGAVAVGGLTRLTESGLSMVNWDLFRSMKPPLTQKEWEEEFERYKMYPEYAYKSSSEEMTLSQFKFIWHMEYGHRMWGRITGVIFLLPCIYFWARGYFPVTMKRRMAIAAALMLAQGGIGWWMVKSGLDPSHNSETSVPRVSQYRLATHLTIAFLLYSLFLYNGISHFISPQAQIAKIPKFGMFRGLSHASKALVFITAFWGGLYQCKISNFGIIFSTKV
;
A
#
# COMPACT_ATOMS: atom_id res chain seq x y z
N MET A 1 -8.16 -86.37 -29.83
CA MET A 1 -7.66 -85.21 -29.05
C MET A 1 -8.05 -83.93 -29.78
N SER A 2 -9.32 -83.71 -30.08
CA SER A 2 -10.46 -83.31 -29.24
C SER A 2 -10.51 -81.81 -28.94
N LEU A 3 -11.64 -81.23 -29.36
CA LEU A 3 -12.06 -79.82 -29.26
C LEU A 3 -11.87 -79.20 -27.85
N LEU A 4 -11.75 -80.03 -26.82
CA LEU A 4 -11.48 -79.64 -25.44
C LEU A 4 -10.12 -78.93 -25.26
N PHE A 5 -9.11 -79.23 -26.08
CA PHE A 5 -7.80 -78.57 -25.96
C PHE A 5 -7.78 -77.16 -26.57
N ARG A 6 -8.59 -76.89 -27.61
CA ARG A 6 -8.74 -75.55 -28.20
C ARG A 6 -9.55 -74.60 -27.31
N ALA A 7 -10.57 -75.11 -26.61
CA ALA A 7 -11.36 -74.31 -25.66
C ALA A 7 -10.53 -73.84 -24.45
N ALA A 8 -9.61 -74.68 -23.95
CA ALA A 8 -8.74 -74.35 -22.82
C ALA A 8 -7.73 -73.23 -23.16
N LEU A 9 -7.19 -73.20 -24.38
CA LEU A 9 -6.25 -72.16 -24.81
C LEU A 9 -6.93 -70.80 -25.06
N GLN A 10 -8.17 -70.79 -25.57
CA GLN A 10 -8.94 -69.55 -25.75
C GLN A 10 -9.38 -68.91 -24.41
N GLY A 11 -9.65 -69.74 -23.40
CA GLY A 11 -9.95 -69.26 -22.04
C GLY A 11 -8.75 -68.59 -21.36
N ALA A 12 -7.55 -69.14 -21.53
CA ALA A 12 -6.32 -68.61 -20.94
C ALA A 12 -5.88 -67.27 -21.53
N SER A 13 -6.02 -67.08 -22.85
CA SER A 13 -5.73 -65.80 -23.51
C SER A 13 -6.72 -64.69 -23.13
N GLY A 14 -8.00 -65.03 -22.92
CA GLY A 14 -9.03 -64.10 -22.46
C GLY A 14 -8.83 -63.66 -21.01
N PHE A 15 -8.38 -64.58 -20.15
CA PHE A 15 -8.11 -64.30 -18.74
C PHE A 15 -6.90 -63.37 -18.56
N SER A 16 -5.82 -63.60 -19.31
CA SER A 16 -4.63 -62.74 -19.26
C SER A 16 -4.92 -61.33 -19.79
N CYS A 17 -5.70 -61.20 -20.87
CA CYS A 17 -6.10 -59.91 -21.42
C CYS A 17 -7.03 -59.12 -20.48
N ARG A 18 -7.98 -59.80 -19.80
CA ARG A 18 -8.82 -59.18 -18.75
C ARG A 18 -8.01 -58.74 -17.53
N PHE A 19 -7.03 -59.54 -17.10
CA PHE A 19 -6.15 -59.18 -15.99
C PHE A 19 -5.25 -57.98 -16.35
N TYR A 20 -4.67 -57.97 -17.56
CA TYR A 20 -3.90 -56.83 -18.05
C TYR A 20 -4.76 -55.57 -18.17
N ALA A 21 -5.98 -55.67 -18.70
CA ALA A 21 -6.90 -54.53 -18.79
C ALA A 21 -7.35 -54.02 -17.39
N ALA A 22 -7.57 -54.92 -16.43
CA ALA A 22 -7.87 -54.58 -15.03
C ALA A 22 -6.67 -53.89 -14.34
N GLN A 23 -5.46 -54.42 -14.54
CA GLN A 23 -4.24 -53.80 -14.01
C GLN A 23 -4.01 -52.41 -14.61
N ASN A 24 -4.25 -52.25 -15.92
CA ASN A 24 -4.09 -50.97 -16.61
C ASN A 24 -5.13 -49.95 -16.18
N SER A 25 -6.38 -50.36 -15.95
CA SER A 25 -7.44 -49.48 -15.45
C SER A 25 -7.25 -49.09 -13.99
N VAL A 26 -6.72 -49.98 -13.13
CA VAL A 26 -6.30 -49.64 -11.76
C VAL A 26 -5.12 -48.67 -11.77
N ASN A 27 -4.14 -48.85 -12.66
CA ASN A 27 -3.01 -47.93 -12.83
C ASN A 27 -3.45 -46.57 -13.38
N LEU A 28 -4.37 -46.55 -14.34
CA LEU A 28 -4.95 -45.32 -14.89
C LEU A 28 -5.78 -44.59 -13.83
N PHE A 29 -6.55 -45.31 -13.03
CA PHE A 29 -7.30 -44.75 -11.91
C PHE A 29 -6.38 -44.21 -10.82
N LYS A 30 -5.32 -44.94 -10.43
CA LYS A 30 -4.26 -44.44 -9.54
C LYS A 30 -3.59 -43.19 -10.12
N ALA A 31 -3.24 -43.18 -11.40
CA ALA A 31 -2.62 -42.02 -12.05
C ALA A 31 -3.57 -40.82 -12.12
N LYS A 32 -4.88 -41.05 -12.35
CA LYS A 32 -5.91 -40.01 -12.37
C LYS A 32 -6.19 -39.48 -10.96
N VAL A 33 -6.26 -40.33 -9.95
CA VAL A 33 -6.38 -39.95 -8.52
C VAL A 33 -5.12 -39.19 -8.05
N LEU A 34 -3.92 -39.64 -8.42
CA LEU A 34 -2.66 -38.94 -8.10
C LEU A 34 -2.54 -37.59 -8.83
N ASN A 35 -3.07 -37.45 -10.04
CA ASN A 35 -3.14 -36.16 -10.75
C ASN A 35 -4.25 -35.24 -10.22
N VAL A 36 -5.38 -35.79 -9.74
CA VAL A 36 -6.46 -35.01 -9.10
C VAL A 36 -6.03 -34.49 -7.72
N VAL A 37 -5.13 -35.20 -7.02
CA VAL A 37 -4.58 -34.79 -5.71
C VAL A 37 -3.38 -33.84 -5.83
N LYS A 38 -2.79 -33.66 -7.02
CA LYS A 38 -1.89 -32.53 -7.28
C LYS A 38 -2.70 -31.25 -7.47
N ALA A 39 -3.45 -30.86 -6.44
CA ALA A 39 -3.90 -29.48 -6.32
C ALA A 39 -2.66 -28.58 -6.47
N PRO A 40 -2.68 -27.55 -7.33
CA PRO A 40 -1.54 -26.65 -7.47
C PRO A 40 -1.27 -26.09 -6.08
N ILE A 41 -0.13 -26.49 -5.49
CA ILE A 41 0.36 -25.88 -4.26
C ILE A 41 0.61 -24.44 -4.66
N ARG A 42 -0.35 -23.55 -4.41
CA ARG A 42 -0.16 -22.12 -4.54
C ARG A 42 1.03 -21.80 -3.65
N LYS A 43 2.20 -21.56 -4.23
CA LYS A 43 3.37 -21.09 -3.50
C LYS A 43 2.98 -19.75 -2.88
N PHE A 44 2.59 -19.79 -1.61
CA PHE A 44 2.15 -18.63 -0.87
C PHE A 44 3.39 -17.95 -0.30
N GLY A 45 3.56 -16.67 -0.63
CA GLY A 45 4.72 -15.88 -0.23
C GLY A 45 5.32 -15.14 -1.42
N ILE A 46 6.38 -14.39 -1.16
CA ILE A 46 7.27 -13.91 -2.23
C ILE A 46 8.06 -15.14 -2.67
N ASP A 47 8.15 -15.37 -3.98
CA ASP A 47 9.10 -16.34 -4.48
C ASP A 47 10.50 -15.82 -4.14
N ILE A 48 11.23 -16.54 -3.30
CA ILE A 48 12.60 -16.17 -2.92
C ILE A 48 13.62 -17.06 -3.62
N SER A 49 13.17 -17.92 -4.56
CA SER A 49 14.07 -18.78 -5.31
C SER A 49 14.99 -17.94 -6.20
N GLY A 50 16.30 -18.14 -6.06
CA GLY A 50 17.32 -17.47 -6.87
C GLY A 50 17.97 -16.22 -6.24
N MET A 51 17.61 -15.82 -5.01
CA MET A 51 18.35 -14.77 -4.28
C MET A 51 19.30 -15.37 -3.23
N ASP A 52 20.50 -14.80 -3.13
CA ASP A 52 21.40 -15.04 -1.99
C ASP A 52 20.84 -14.44 -0.69
N ASP A 53 21.19 -15.02 0.46
CA ASP A 53 20.72 -14.59 1.77
C ASP A 53 21.09 -13.13 2.07
N ARG A 54 22.26 -12.66 1.60
CA ARG A 54 22.68 -11.27 1.75
C ARG A 54 21.82 -10.34 0.91
N GLN A 55 21.50 -10.71 -0.33
CA GLN A 55 20.63 -9.94 -1.22
C GLN A 55 19.22 -9.85 -0.64
N ARG A 56 18.69 -10.98 -0.18
CA ARG A 56 17.38 -11.10 0.47
C ARG A 56 17.26 -10.15 1.67
N ARG A 57 18.26 -10.16 2.57
CA ARG A 57 18.28 -9.25 3.75
C ARG A 57 18.35 -7.78 3.35
N ARG A 58 19.16 -7.42 2.35
CA ARG A 58 19.26 -6.03 1.86
C ARG A 58 17.93 -5.52 1.33
N VAL A 59 17.24 -6.31 0.50
CA VAL A 59 15.90 -5.96 -0.01
C VAL A 59 14.91 -5.85 1.16
N GLY A 60 14.95 -6.77 2.12
CA GLY A 60 14.11 -6.73 3.32
C GLY A 60 14.30 -5.46 4.16
N TYR A 61 15.53 -5.08 4.49
CA TYR A 61 15.81 -3.85 5.24
C TYR A 61 15.39 -2.59 4.48
N TRP A 62 15.63 -2.55 3.17
CA TRP A 62 15.18 -1.44 2.33
C TRP A 62 13.65 -1.30 2.34
N LEU A 63 12.91 -2.41 2.25
CA LEU A 63 11.44 -2.39 2.35
C LEU A 63 10.95 -1.96 3.73
N PHE A 64 11.63 -2.37 4.82
CA PHE A 64 11.32 -1.88 6.16
C PHE A 64 11.61 -0.38 6.33
N LEU A 65 12.70 0.11 5.76
CA LEU A 65 12.98 1.55 5.71
C LEU A 65 11.85 2.29 4.99
N CYS A 66 11.42 1.80 3.81
CA CYS A 66 10.30 2.38 3.09
C CYS A 66 8.99 2.34 3.89
N ALA A 67 8.72 1.26 4.62
CA ALA A 67 7.56 1.14 5.50
C ALA A 67 7.61 2.15 6.65
N GLY A 68 8.76 2.28 7.33
CA GLY A 68 8.97 3.24 8.41
C GLY A 68 8.83 4.68 7.93
N MET A 69 9.38 5.01 6.75
CA MET A 69 9.21 6.31 6.12
C MET A 69 7.76 6.60 5.74
N CYS A 70 7.04 5.62 5.19
CA CYS A 70 5.62 5.76 4.87
C CYS A 70 4.78 6.02 6.14
N TYR A 71 5.06 5.32 7.23
CA TYR A 71 4.44 5.57 8.53
C TYR A 71 4.74 7.00 9.04
N GLY A 72 6.01 7.41 8.97
CA GLY A 72 6.42 8.78 9.31
C GLY A 72 5.68 9.84 8.47
N ALA A 73 5.48 9.59 7.17
CA ALA A 73 4.73 10.47 6.28
C ALA A 73 3.27 10.62 6.73
N VAL A 74 2.63 9.51 7.11
CA VAL A 74 1.25 9.50 7.64
C VAL A 74 1.17 10.26 8.97
N ALA A 75 2.13 10.08 9.87
CA ALA A 75 2.17 10.78 11.15
C ALA A 75 2.37 12.30 10.96
N VAL A 76 3.34 12.71 10.15
CA VAL A 76 3.59 14.13 9.83
C VAL A 76 2.40 14.75 9.08
N GLY A 77 1.78 14.01 8.15
CA GLY A 77 0.57 14.46 7.44
C GLY A 77 -0.63 14.63 8.38
N GLY A 78 -0.80 13.72 9.34
CA GLY A 78 -1.78 13.83 10.42
C GLY A 78 -1.55 15.08 11.26
N LEU A 79 -0.31 15.34 11.67
CA LEU A 79 0.04 16.55 12.41
C LEU A 79 -0.20 17.82 11.59
N THR A 80 0.19 17.83 10.31
CA THR A 80 -0.04 18.94 9.36
C THR A 80 -1.54 19.26 9.23
N ARG A 81 -2.39 18.22 9.26
CA ARG A 81 -3.85 18.40 9.23
C ARG A 81 -4.40 18.92 10.55
N LEU A 82 -3.91 18.44 11.69
CA LEU A 82 -4.32 18.86 13.04
C LEU A 82 -3.91 20.31 13.35
N THR A 83 -2.76 20.75 12.82
CA THR A 83 -2.31 22.15 12.89
C THR A 83 -2.92 23.03 11.79
N GLU A 84 -3.82 22.45 10.98
CA GLU A 84 -4.48 23.10 9.84
C GLU A 84 -3.49 23.78 8.88
N SER A 85 -2.32 23.19 8.68
CA SER A 85 -1.22 23.78 7.89
C SER A 85 -1.19 23.33 6.43
N GLY A 86 -2.17 22.52 6.00
CA GLY A 86 -2.13 21.83 4.69
C GLY A 86 -2.32 22.70 3.44
N LEU A 87 -2.53 24.01 3.58
CA LEU A 87 -2.68 24.98 2.48
C LEU A 87 -1.76 26.21 2.63
N SER A 88 -0.82 26.16 3.57
CA SER A 88 0.14 27.24 3.87
C SER A 88 1.18 27.50 2.77
N MET A 89 1.48 26.49 1.94
CA MET A 89 2.45 26.56 0.85
C MET A 89 1.75 26.50 -0.51
N VAL A 90 1.63 27.66 -1.13
CA VAL A 90 0.72 27.81 -2.26
C VAL A 90 1.30 27.39 -3.60
N ASN A 91 2.64 27.39 -3.69
CA ASN A 91 3.36 26.92 -4.85
C ASN A 91 3.56 25.40 -4.78
N TRP A 92 3.18 24.68 -5.83
CA TRP A 92 3.47 23.25 -6.01
C TRP A 92 4.52 23.04 -7.11
N ASP A 93 5.68 23.69 -7.00
CA ASP A 93 6.76 23.39 -7.96
C ASP A 93 7.50 22.12 -7.54
N LEU A 94 7.71 21.17 -8.46
CA LEU A 94 8.40 19.91 -8.15
C LEU A 94 9.85 20.14 -7.65
N PHE A 95 10.53 21.14 -8.22
CA PHE A 95 11.93 21.47 -7.91
C PHE A 95 12.11 22.83 -7.22
N ARG A 96 11.35 23.85 -7.64
CA ARG A 96 11.54 25.24 -7.15
C ARG A 96 11.17 25.42 -5.68
N SER A 97 10.15 24.68 -5.21
CA SER A 97 9.73 24.67 -3.79
C SER A 97 10.61 23.81 -2.87
N MET A 98 11.70 23.22 -3.38
CA MET A 98 12.65 22.50 -2.53
C MET A 98 13.50 23.44 -1.66
N LYS A 99 13.60 24.72 -2.01
CA LYS A 99 14.37 25.69 -1.23
C LYS A 99 13.42 26.47 -0.30
N PRO A 100 13.57 26.38 1.04
CA PRO A 100 12.80 27.21 1.95
C PRO A 100 13.27 28.67 1.90
N PRO A 101 12.42 29.65 2.26
CA PRO A 101 12.85 31.02 2.46
C PRO A 101 13.95 31.08 3.52
N LEU A 102 15.09 31.68 3.19
CA LEU A 102 16.26 31.75 4.07
C LEU A 102 16.43 33.14 4.67
N THR A 103 16.03 34.18 3.94
CA THR A 103 16.14 35.57 4.38
C THR A 103 14.83 36.09 4.94
N GLN A 104 14.90 37.10 5.82
CA GLN A 104 13.72 37.73 6.40
C GLN A 104 12.82 38.35 5.31
N LYS A 105 13.42 38.97 4.28
CA LYS A 105 12.70 39.52 3.13
C LYS A 105 11.94 38.44 2.34
N GLU A 106 12.56 37.29 2.09
CA GLU A 106 11.88 36.17 1.40
C GLU A 106 10.69 35.63 2.22
N TRP A 107 10.81 35.61 3.56
CA TRP A 107 9.72 35.23 4.45
C TRP A 107 8.55 36.21 4.41
N GLU A 108 8.85 37.51 4.39
CA GLU A 108 7.83 38.56 4.25
C GLU A 108 7.13 38.46 2.89
N GLU A 109 7.86 38.27 1.80
CA GLU A 109 7.27 38.09 0.47
C GLU A 109 6.37 36.86 0.37
N GLU A 110 6.76 35.73 0.96
CA GLU A 110 5.93 34.52 1.00
C GLU A 110 4.70 34.72 1.90
N PHE A 111 4.83 35.46 2.99
CA PHE A 111 3.71 35.80 3.86
C PHE A 111 2.71 36.74 3.18
N GLU A 112 3.19 37.77 2.47
CA GLU A 112 2.33 38.64 1.64
C GLU A 112 1.61 37.85 0.55
N ARG A 113 2.28 36.88 -0.08
CA ARG A 113 1.61 35.94 -0.99
C ARG A 113 0.52 35.15 -0.29
N TYR A 114 0.79 34.63 0.91
CA TYR A 114 -0.18 33.86 1.69
C TYR A 114 -1.43 34.68 2.05
N LYS A 115 -1.27 35.98 2.36
CA LYS A 115 -2.39 36.90 2.65
C LYS A 115 -3.41 37.03 1.51
N MET A 116 -2.98 36.80 0.26
CA MET A 116 -3.87 36.85 -0.91
C MET A 116 -4.83 35.67 -0.98
N TYR A 117 -4.62 34.61 -0.18
CA TYR A 117 -5.45 33.40 -0.20
C TYR A 117 -6.54 33.44 0.88
N PRO A 118 -7.71 32.85 0.60
CA PRO A 118 -8.84 32.87 1.53
C PRO A 118 -8.56 32.16 2.87
N GLU A 119 -7.55 31.29 2.94
CA GLU A 119 -7.16 30.63 4.19
C GLU A 119 -6.60 31.63 5.22
N TYR A 120 -5.86 32.65 4.77
CA TYR A 120 -5.36 33.70 5.65
C TYR A 120 -6.51 34.46 6.33
N ALA A 121 -7.54 34.82 5.55
CA ALA A 121 -8.72 35.52 6.08
C ALA A 121 -9.49 34.67 7.09
N TYR A 122 -9.56 33.35 6.88
CA TYR A 122 -10.18 32.43 7.84
C TYR A 122 -9.38 32.33 9.15
N LYS A 123 -8.06 32.12 9.07
CA LYS A 123 -7.21 32.02 10.26
C LYS A 123 -7.02 33.34 11.01
N SER A 124 -7.10 34.46 10.29
CA SER A 124 -6.96 35.80 10.86
C SER A 124 -8.30 36.42 11.31
N SER A 125 -9.37 35.62 11.35
CA SER A 125 -10.72 36.11 11.68
C SER A 125 -10.89 36.48 13.16
N SER A 126 -10.13 35.87 14.06
CA SER A 126 -10.13 36.18 15.49
C SER A 126 -8.96 37.04 15.94
N GLU A 127 -7.77 36.83 15.36
CA GLU A 127 -6.53 37.54 15.68
C GLU A 127 -5.68 37.61 14.41
N GLU A 128 -5.01 38.73 14.14
CA GLU A 128 -4.12 38.82 12.97
C GLU A 128 -2.99 37.80 13.09
N MET A 129 -2.82 36.98 12.05
CA MET A 129 -1.78 35.96 12.07
C MET A 129 -0.39 36.61 11.99
N THR A 130 0.46 36.31 12.95
CA THR A 130 1.85 36.79 13.00
C THR A 130 2.75 36.01 12.03
N LEU A 131 3.88 36.61 11.64
CA LEU A 131 4.89 35.95 10.79
C LEU A 131 5.45 34.67 11.44
N SER A 132 5.52 34.60 12.78
CA SER A 132 5.98 33.39 13.48
C SER A 132 4.98 32.24 13.38
N GLN A 133 3.68 32.52 13.51
CA GLN A 133 2.61 31.54 13.28
C GLN A 133 2.61 31.05 11.82
N PHE A 134 2.79 31.97 10.86
CA PHE A 134 2.96 31.62 9.45
C PHE A 134 4.15 30.68 9.22
N LYS A 135 5.32 31.02 9.77
CA LYS A 135 6.52 30.17 9.69
C LYS A 135 6.24 28.77 10.22
N PHE A 136 5.55 28.64 11.36
CA PHE A 136 5.23 27.32 11.92
C PHE A 136 4.39 26.46 10.97
N ILE A 137 3.27 26.99 10.45
CA ILE A 137 2.41 26.23 9.53
C ILE A 137 3.15 25.89 8.22
N TRP A 138 3.93 26.84 7.71
CA TRP A 138 4.73 26.64 6.50
C TRP A 138 5.76 25.52 6.65
N HIS A 139 6.46 25.46 7.80
CA HIS A 139 7.46 24.41 8.07
C HIS A 139 6.83 23.03 8.19
N MET A 140 5.64 22.93 8.77
CA MET A 140 4.90 21.66 8.87
C MET A 140 4.58 21.11 7.48
N GLU A 141 4.03 21.95 6.61
CA GLU A 141 3.70 21.54 5.24
C GLU A 141 4.95 21.25 4.40
N TYR A 142 5.98 22.10 4.50
CA TYR A 142 7.27 21.87 3.85
C TYR A 142 7.88 20.54 4.28
N GLY A 143 7.90 20.26 5.59
CA GLY A 143 8.40 19.01 6.15
C GLY A 143 7.66 17.80 5.60
N HIS A 144 6.32 17.86 5.55
CA HIS A 144 5.50 16.78 4.96
C HIS A 144 5.83 16.56 3.47
N ARG A 145 5.90 17.63 2.68
CA ARG A 145 6.22 17.58 1.24
C ARG A 145 7.62 17.02 0.98
N MET A 146 8.64 17.50 1.72
CA MET A 146 10.01 17.01 1.58
C MET A 146 10.13 15.54 1.99
N TRP A 147 9.46 15.16 3.08
CA TRP A 147 9.43 13.76 3.52
C TRP A 147 8.85 12.84 2.46
N GLY A 148 7.75 13.24 1.81
CA GLY A 148 7.17 12.52 0.68
C GLY A 148 8.15 12.36 -0.50
N ARG A 149 8.86 13.44 -0.88
CA ARG A 149 9.87 13.40 -1.95
C ARG A 149 11.03 12.46 -1.63
N ILE A 150 11.60 12.57 -0.43
CA ILE A 150 12.72 11.73 0.01
C ILE A 150 12.27 10.26 0.06
N THR A 151 11.06 9.99 0.54
CA THR A 151 10.49 8.63 0.53
C THR A 151 10.36 8.08 -0.89
N GLY A 152 9.90 8.91 -1.84
CA GLY A 152 9.83 8.55 -3.26
C GLY A 152 11.20 8.19 -3.84
N VAL A 153 12.25 8.97 -3.53
CA VAL A 153 13.62 8.72 -3.99
C VAL A 153 14.21 7.44 -3.37
N ILE A 154 14.08 7.28 -2.05
CA ILE A 154 14.58 6.11 -1.30
C ILE A 154 13.86 4.83 -1.73
N PHE A 155 12.62 4.93 -2.20
CA PHE A 155 11.93 3.80 -2.81
C PHE A 155 12.37 3.58 -4.26
N LEU A 156 12.24 4.58 -5.14
CA LEU A 156 12.39 4.41 -6.58
C LEU A 156 13.84 4.05 -6.99
N LEU A 157 14.86 4.68 -6.42
CA LEU A 157 16.25 4.43 -6.84
C LEU A 157 16.70 3.00 -6.53
N PRO A 158 16.57 2.47 -5.29
CA PRO A 158 16.92 1.08 -5.03
C PRO A 158 15.99 0.10 -5.75
N CYS A 159 14.70 0.44 -5.95
CA CYS A 159 13.77 -0.39 -6.72
C CYS A 159 14.26 -0.60 -8.16
N ILE A 160 14.63 0.49 -8.86
CA ILE A 160 15.17 0.44 -10.22
C ILE A 160 16.48 -0.35 -10.23
N TYR A 161 17.38 -0.07 -9.28
CA TYR A 161 18.65 -0.78 -9.14
C TYR A 161 18.45 -2.30 -8.98
N PHE A 162 17.62 -2.73 -8.03
CA PHE A 162 17.34 -4.15 -7.79
C PHE A 162 16.64 -4.82 -8.98
N TRP A 163 15.76 -4.10 -9.66
CA TRP A 163 15.11 -4.58 -10.88
C TRP A 163 16.12 -4.81 -12.00
N ALA A 164 16.99 -3.84 -12.27
CA ALA A 164 18.02 -3.91 -13.31
C ALA A 164 19.05 -5.01 -13.03
N ARG A 165 19.38 -5.24 -11.75
CA ARG A 165 20.28 -6.32 -11.32
C ARG A 165 19.63 -7.71 -11.29
N GLY A 166 18.34 -7.81 -11.62
CA GLY A 166 17.62 -9.09 -11.66
C GLY A 166 17.34 -9.68 -10.28
N TYR A 167 17.37 -8.88 -9.21
CA TYR A 167 17.13 -9.38 -7.84
C TYR A 167 15.66 -9.78 -7.63
N PHE A 168 14.75 -9.28 -8.46
CA PHE A 168 13.32 -9.53 -8.32
C PHE A 168 12.84 -10.70 -9.17
N PRO A 169 12.26 -11.75 -8.58
CA PRO A 169 11.48 -12.72 -9.33
C PRO A 169 10.19 -12.10 -9.86
N VAL A 170 9.53 -12.78 -10.81
CA VAL A 170 8.35 -12.26 -11.54
C VAL A 170 7.25 -11.76 -10.60
N THR A 171 6.99 -12.47 -9.52
CA THR A 171 5.99 -12.08 -8.51
C THR A 171 6.36 -10.78 -7.79
N MET A 172 7.63 -10.61 -7.45
CA MET A 172 8.16 -9.40 -6.81
C MET A 172 8.14 -8.21 -7.78
N LYS A 173 8.52 -8.41 -9.06
CA LYS A 173 8.44 -7.36 -10.10
C LYS A 173 7.04 -6.77 -10.19
N ARG A 174 6.00 -7.62 -10.26
CA ARG A 174 4.60 -7.15 -10.28
C ARG A 174 4.24 -6.34 -9.04
N ARG A 175 4.67 -6.78 -7.84
CA ARG A 175 4.40 -6.07 -6.60
C ARG A 175 5.13 -4.72 -6.52
N MET A 176 6.37 -4.66 -6.97
CA MET A 176 7.15 -3.42 -7.02
C MET A 176 6.60 -2.44 -8.07
N ALA A 177 6.08 -2.94 -9.20
CA ALA A 177 5.39 -2.11 -10.18
C ALA A 177 4.10 -1.50 -9.60
N ILE A 178 3.31 -2.29 -8.87
CA ILE A 178 2.14 -1.79 -8.15
C ILE A 178 2.56 -0.76 -7.09
N ALA A 179 3.61 -1.03 -6.31
CA ALA A 179 4.12 -0.09 -5.31
C ALA A 179 4.57 1.24 -5.94
N ALA A 180 5.26 1.19 -7.09
CA ALA A 180 5.67 2.37 -7.82
C ALA A 180 4.48 3.16 -8.37
N ALA A 181 3.49 2.47 -8.94
CA ALA A 181 2.26 3.11 -9.39
C ALA A 181 1.52 3.79 -8.23
N LEU A 182 1.40 3.12 -7.08
CA LEU A 182 0.78 3.70 -5.88
C LEU A 182 1.58 4.89 -5.33
N MET A 183 2.92 4.82 -5.31
CA MET A 183 3.78 5.94 -4.89
C MET A 183 3.62 7.17 -5.79
N LEU A 184 3.60 6.97 -7.11
CA LEU A 184 3.39 8.06 -8.07
C LEU A 184 1.96 8.63 -7.96
N ALA A 185 0.95 7.76 -7.86
CA ALA A 185 -0.43 8.17 -7.62
C ALA A 185 -0.55 8.99 -6.33
N GLN A 186 0.23 8.64 -5.30
CA GLN A 186 0.21 9.37 -4.03
C GLN A 186 0.74 10.79 -4.16
N GLY A 187 1.84 10.99 -4.89
CA GLY A 187 2.33 12.32 -5.23
C GLY A 187 1.32 13.11 -6.08
N GLY A 188 0.69 12.46 -7.06
CA GLY A 188 -0.34 13.07 -7.92
C GLY A 188 -1.61 13.48 -7.16
N ILE A 189 -2.07 12.67 -6.21
CA ILE A 189 -3.22 13.01 -5.36
C ILE A 189 -2.85 14.11 -4.38
N GLY A 190 -1.63 14.09 -3.81
CA GLY A 190 -1.15 15.17 -2.96
C GLY A 190 -1.11 16.52 -3.68
N TRP A 191 -0.67 16.52 -4.95
CA TRP A 191 -0.77 17.71 -5.82
C TRP A 191 -2.22 18.16 -6.01
N TRP A 192 -3.09 17.21 -6.38
CA TRP A 192 -4.50 17.50 -6.63
C TRP A 192 -5.17 18.10 -5.40
N MET A 193 -4.89 17.56 -4.20
CA MET A 193 -5.39 18.09 -2.92
C MET A 193 -5.05 19.56 -2.72
N VAL A 194 -3.79 19.97 -2.95
CA VAL A 194 -3.35 21.37 -2.79
C VAL A 194 -3.99 22.25 -3.85
N LYS A 195 -3.84 21.90 -5.14
CA LYS A 195 -4.35 22.72 -6.25
C LYS A 195 -5.84 23.02 -6.11
N SER A 196 -6.60 22.02 -5.69
CA SER A 196 -8.04 22.10 -5.60
C SER A 196 -8.58 22.70 -4.31
N GLY A 197 -7.75 22.86 -3.26
CA GLY A 197 -8.12 23.63 -2.06
C GLY A 197 -7.90 25.14 -2.22
N LEU A 198 -7.09 25.53 -3.21
CA LEU A 198 -6.78 26.93 -3.53
C LEU A 198 -7.74 27.56 -4.56
N ASP A 199 -8.60 26.76 -5.19
CA ASP A 199 -9.54 27.21 -6.21
C ASP A 199 -10.93 27.51 -5.61
N PRO A 200 -11.38 28.78 -5.58
CA PRO A 200 -12.68 29.17 -5.03
C PRO A 200 -13.88 28.48 -5.70
N SER A 201 -13.75 28.03 -6.96
CA SER A 201 -14.84 27.43 -7.75
C SER A 201 -15.06 25.93 -7.49
N HIS A 202 -14.06 25.25 -6.93
CA HIS A 202 -14.04 23.79 -6.71
C HIS A 202 -14.02 23.38 -5.23
N ASN A 203 -14.14 24.35 -4.32
CA ASN A 203 -14.38 24.14 -2.91
C ASN A 203 -15.84 23.76 -2.71
N SER A 204 -16.10 22.52 -2.31
CA SER A 204 -17.45 21.97 -2.13
C SER A 204 -18.25 22.61 -0.99
N GLU A 205 -17.66 23.56 -0.23
CA GLU A 205 -18.34 24.31 0.82
C GLU A 205 -17.93 25.78 0.75
N THR A 206 -18.92 26.64 0.51
CA THR A 206 -18.84 28.05 0.13
C THR A 206 -18.37 29.01 1.24
N SER A 207 -17.67 28.53 2.27
CA SER A 207 -17.24 29.38 3.41
C SER A 207 -15.89 29.04 4.03
N VAL A 208 -15.27 27.88 3.76
CA VAL A 208 -13.93 27.54 4.28
C VAL A 208 -13.10 26.84 3.20
N PRO A 209 -11.97 27.43 2.74
CA PRO A 209 -11.07 26.77 1.81
C PRO A 209 -10.39 25.58 2.50
N ARG A 210 -10.94 24.38 2.31
CA ARG A 210 -10.40 23.12 2.82
C ARG A 210 -10.35 22.09 1.70
N VAL A 211 -9.34 21.24 1.76
CA VAL A 211 -9.22 20.09 0.85
C VAL A 211 -10.44 19.19 1.02
N SER A 212 -11.10 18.86 -0.11
CA SER A 212 -12.29 17.99 -0.12
C SER A 212 -12.03 16.65 0.60
N GLN A 213 -13.01 16.23 1.41
CA GLN A 213 -12.96 15.06 2.29
C GLN A 213 -12.61 13.77 1.55
N TYR A 214 -13.13 13.62 0.33
CA TYR A 214 -12.86 12.47 -0.53
C TYR A 214 -11.41 12.41 -0.99
N ARG A 215 -10.76 13.56 -1.21
CA ARG A 215 -9.35 13.62 -1.65
C ARG A 215 -8.42 13.19 -0.51
N LEU A 216 -8.68 13.69 0.70
CA LEU A 216 -7.95 13.31 1.90
C LEU A 216 -8.10 11.81 2.22
N ALA A 217 -9.33 11.29 2.19
CA ALA A 217 -9.59 9.87 2.42
C ALA A 217 -8.88 9.00 1.38
N THR A 218 -8.95 9.37 0.09
CA THR A 218 -8.25 8.65 -0.99
C THR A 218 -6.74 8.65 -0.78
N HIS A 219 -6.16 9.80 -0.43
CA HIS A 219 -4.73 9.92 -0.16
C HIS A 219 -4.32 9.05 1.03
N LEU A 220 -5.01 9.14 2.16
CA LEU A 220 -4.71 8.34 3.34
C LEU A 220 -4.83 6.83 3.04
N THR A 221 -5.87 6.43 2.31
CA THR A 221 -6.08 5.05 1.88
C THR A 221 -4.92 4.51 1.06
N ILE A 222 -4.45 5.25 0.06
CA ILE A 222 -3.31 4.82 -0.76
C ILE A 222 -2.04 4.74 0.09
N ALA A 223 -1.83 5.66 1.03
CA ALA A 223 -0.72 5.59 1.99
C ALA A 223 -0.76 4.27 2.80
N PHE A 224 -1.92 3.88 3.31
CA PHE A 224 -2.07 2.63 4.06
C PHE A 224 -1.86 1.38 3.19
N LEU A 225 -2.33 1.38 1.94
CA LEU A 225 -2.06 0.29 1.00
C LEU A 225 -0.55 0.16 0.73
N LEU A 226 0.12 1.29 0.52
CA LEU A 226 1.56 1.34 0.24
C LEU A 226 2.38 0.89 1.45
N TYR A 227 2.06 1.39 2.65
CA TYR A 227 2.65 0.92 3.91
C TYR A 227 2.47 -0.58 4.09
N SER A 228 1.24 -1.09 3.92
CA SER A 228 0.93 -2.52 4.07
C SER A 228 1.70 -3.36 3.06
N LEU A 229 1.86 -2.86 1.83
CA LEU A 229 2.63 -3.53 0.79
C LEU A 229 4.13 -3.57 1.16
N PHE A 230 4.73 -2.47 1.60
CA PHE A 230 6.14 -2.46 2.03
C PHE A 230 6.37 -3.35 3.24
N LEU A 231 5.53 -3.23 4.28
CA LEU A 231 5.66 -4.02 5.49
C LEU A 231 5.50 -5.51 5.21
N TYR A 232 4.45 -5.90 4.47
CA TYR A 232 4.22 -7.30 4.13
C TYR A 232 5.35 -7.88 3.29
N ASN A 233 5.87 -7.12 2.31
CA ASN A 233 6.98 -7.61 1.51
C ASN A 233 8.29 -7.64 2.31
N GLY A 234 8.56 -6.67 3.17
CA GLY A 234 9.71 -6.65 4.07
C GLY A 234 9.73 -7.86 5.01
N ILE A 235 8.61 -8.11 5.71
CA ILE A 235 8.45 -9.28 6.59
C ILE A 235 8.67 -10.59 5.81
N SER A 236 8.12 -10.69 4.60
CA SER A 236 8.28 -11.88 3.75
C SER A 236 9.74 -12.18 3.35
N HIS A 237 10.63 -11.18 3.42
CA HIS A 237 12.07 -11.40 3.22
C HIS A 237 12.79 -11.90 4.47
N PHE A 238 12.19 -11.84 5.66
CA PHE A 238 12.78 -12.41 6.88
C PHE A 238 12.09 -13.70 7.31
N ILE A 239 10.80 -13.82 7.03
CA ILE A 239 10.00 -15.00 7.34
C ILE A 239 9.90 -15.87 6.08
N SER A 240 10.60 -17.01 6.08
CA SER A 240 10.43 -18.02 5.03
C SER A 240 9.06 -18.69 5.20
N PRO A 241 8.27 -18.89 4.12
CA PRO A 241 7.06 -19.70 4.21
C PRO A 241 7.48 -21.15 4.52
N GLN A 242 7.36 -21.54 5.78
CA GLN A 242 7.58 -22.92 6.19
C GLN A 242 6.50 -23.75 5.49
N ALA A 243 6.90 -24.59 4.54
CA ALA A 243 6.01 -25.49 3.81
C ALA A 243 5.17 -26.41 4.74
N GLN A 244 5.56 -26.50 6.02
CA GLN A 244 4.85 -27.23 7.06
C GLN A 244 3.62 -26.49 7.63
N ILE A 245 3.51 -25.15 7.49
CA ILE A 245 2.38 -24.37 8.06
C ILE A 245 1.06 -24.68 7.35
N ALA A 246 1.11 -25.00 6.05
CA ALA A 246 -0.07 -25.36 5.26
C ALA A 246 -0.72 -26.68 5.71
N LYS A 247 -0.06 -27.46 6.57
CA LYS A 247 -0.56 -28.74 7.10
C LYS A 247 -1.35 -28.60 8.41
N ILE A 248 -1.42 -27.40 8.97
CA ILE A 248 -2.14 -27.16 10.24
C ILE A 248 -3.66 -27.22 9.96
N PRO A 249 -4.44 -27.99 10.75
CA PRO A 249 -5.90 -28.03 10.60
C PRO A 249 -6.51 -26.64 10.78
N LYS A 250 -7.51 -26.28 9.97
CA LYS A 250 -8.19 -24.96 9.94
C LYS A 250 -7.31 -23.76 9.55
N PHE A 251 -6.12 -23.96 8.96
CA PHE A 251 -5.27 -22.85 8.49
C PHE A 251 -5.99 -21.87 7.54
N GLY A 252 -6.92 -22.36 6.71
CA GLY A 252 -7.74 -21.52 5.83
C GLY A 252 -8.64 -20.53 6.59
N MET A 253 -9.20 -20.94 7.73
CA MET A 253 -10.04 -20.09 8.58
C MET A 253 -9.22 -19.00 9.25
N PHE A 254 -8.07 -19.37 9.83
CA PHE A 254 -7.13 -18.41 10.43
C PHE A 254 -6.65 -17.38 9.40
N ARG A 255 -6.37 -17.82 8.17
CA ARG A 255 -6.04 -16.95 7.06
C ARG A 255 -7.19 -16.00 6.69
N GLY A 256 -8.41 -16.52 6.61
CA GLY A 256 -9.62 -15.71 6.39
C GLY A 256 -9.74 -14.61 7.44
N LEU A 257 -9.55 -14.96 8.71
CA LEU A 257 -9.59 -14.02 9.83
C LEU A 257 -8.46 -12.97 9.76
N SER A 258 -7.25 -13.35 9.33
CA SER A 258 -6.14 -12.40 9.12
C SER A 258 -6.43 -11.42 7.96
N HIS A 259 -7.07 -11.87 6.89
CA HIS A 259 -7.51 -10.96 5.82
C HIS A 259 -8.67 -10.08 6.27
N ALA A 260 -9.63 -10.63 7.03
CA ALA A 260 -10.76 -9.88 7.56
C ALA A 260 -10.31 -8.79 8.55
N SER A 261 -9.37 -9.08 9.45
CA SER A 261 -8.80 -8.07 10.36
C SER A 261 -8.06 -6.96 9.61
N LYS A 262 -7.28 -7.28 8.58
CA LYS A 262 -6.66 -6.25 7.70
C LYS A 262 -7.71 -5.39 7.00
N ALA A 263 -8.77 -6.02 6.48
CA ALA A 263 -9.87 -5.31 5.85
C ALA A 263 -10.60 -4.40 6.84
N LEU A 264 -10.86 -4.87 8.07
CA LEU A 264 -11.46 -4.07 9.13
C LEU A 264 -10.58 -2.87 9.50
N VAL A 265 -9.29 -3.07 9.76
CA VAL A 265 -8.35 -1.95 10.03
C VAL A 265 -8.38 -0.93 8.90
N PHE A 266 -8.40 -1.40 7.66
CA PHE A 266 -8.47 -0.53 6.49
C PHE A 266 -9.81 0.22 6.38
N ILE A 267 -10.94 -0.45 6.62
CA ILE A 267 -12.26 0.18 6.65
C ILE A 267 -12.33 1.21 7.78
N THR A 268 -11.82 0.89 8.97
CA THR A 268 -11.75 1.83 10.09
C THR A 268 -10.88 3.04 9.76
N ALA A 269 -9.72 2.85 9.13
CA ALA A 269 -8.86 3.95 8.71
C ALA A 269 -9.51 4.83 7.62
N PHE A 270 -10.19 4.21 6.65
CA PHE A 270 -10.95 4.91 5.61
C PHE A 270 -12.11 5.71 6.21
N TRP A 271 -12.86 5.09 7.13
CA TRP A 271 -13.94 5.75 7.87
C TRP A 271 -13.40 6.89 8.74
N GLY A 272 -12.28 6.69 9.44
CA GLY A 272 -11.59 7.75 10.16
C GLY A 272 -11.24 8.93 9.26
N GLY A 273 -10.70 8.69 8.06
CA GLY A 273 -10.42 9.73 7.07
C GLY A 273 -11.65 10.51 6.61
N LEU A 274 -12.81 9.86 6.52
CA LEU A 274 -14.09 10.52 6.20
C LEU A 274 -14.66 11.31 7.40
N TYR A 275 -14.61 10.74 8.61
CA TYR A 275 -15.27 11.28 9.81
C TYR A 275 -14.47 12.37 10.52
N GLN A 276 -13.14 12.29 10.50
CA GLN A 276 -12.28 13.31 11.11
C GLN A 276 -12.47 14.70 10.46
N CYS A 277 -13.07 14.76 9.27
CA CYS A 277 -13.47 16.00 8.61
C CYS A 277 -14.96 16.35 8.74
N LYS A 278 -15.80 15.46 9.29
CA LYS A 278 -17.22 15.73 9.57
C LYS A 278 -17.43 16.33 10.97
N ILE A 279 -16.56 16.01 11.93
CA ILE A 279 -16.56 16.63 13.27
C ILE A 279 -16.29 18.15 13.18
N SER A 280 -15.55 18.62 12.17
CA SER A 280 -15.37 20.05 11.93
C SER A 280 -16.60 20.78 11.34
N ASN A 281 -17.65 20.05 10.92
CA ASN A 281 -18.94 20.61 10.49
C ASN A 281 -20.08 20.31 11.49
N PHE A 282 -19.89 19.37 12.42
CA PHE A 282 -20.81 19.08 13.52
C PHE A 282 -20.09 19.36 14.85
N GLY A 283 -20.03 20.64 15.24
CA GLY A 283 -19.55 21.07 16.55
C GLY A 283 -20.41 20.61 17.74
N ILE A 284 -21.21 19.55 17.63
CA ILE A 284 -22.12 19.10 18.68
C ILE A 284 -22.38 17.58 18.52
N ILE A 285 -21.53 16.69 19.07
CA ILE A 285 -22.00 15.39 19.62
C ILE A 285 -21.19 14.97 20.87
N PHE A 286 -19.91 15.36 21.04
CA PHE A 286 -19.14 14.99 22.24
C PHE A 286 -18.40 16.17 22.90
N SER A 287 -19.15 17.22 23.23
CA SER A 287 -18.70 18.21 24.22
C SER A 287 -19.25 17.81 25.60
N THR A 288 -18.70 16.77 26.22
CA THR A 288 -18.75 16.69 27.69
C THR A 288 -17.66 17.63 28.21
N LYS A 289 -18.06 18.88 28.44
CA LYS A 289 -17.31 19.79 29.30
C LYS A 289 -17.20 19.14 30.68
N VAL A 290 -15.97 18.98 31.16
CA VAL A 290 -15.62 19.14 32.57
C VAL A 290 -14.64 20.29 32.62
#